data_AF-A0A925D715-F1
#
_entry.id   AF-A0A925D715-F1
#
_cell.length_a   1.000
_cell.length_b   1.000
_cell.length_c   1.000
_cell.angle_alpha   90.00
_cell.angle_beta   90.00
_cell.angle_gamma   90.00
#
_symmetry.space_group_name_H-M   'P 1'
#
loop_
_entity.id
_entity.type
_entity.pdbx_description
1 polymer ?
#
loop_
_entity_poly.entity_id
_entity_poly.type
_entity_poly.pdbx_seq_one_letter_code
_entity_poly.pdbx_strand_id
1 'polypeptide(L)'
;MSNVTLPPPKGNILPGDRILAIAQADALDAYADLSPYRIRLALEDDGWHVDYELKDPKLKGGGPHYVIHAVTGAIVTKRYEQ
;
A
#
# COMPACT_ATOMS: atom_id res chain seq x y z
N MET A 1 -31.07 24.03 9.87
CA MET A 1 -29.66 23.73 9.59
C MET A 1 -29.59 22.27 9.20
N SER A 2 -29.58 21.96 7.90
CA SER A 2 -29.65 20.58 7.41
C SER A 2 -28.22 20.09 7.14
N ASN A 3 -27.73 19.15 7.96
CA ASN A 3 -26.48 18.47 7.68
C ASN A 3 -26.69 17.51 6.50
N VAL A 4 -26.21 17.92 5.32
CA VAL A 4 -26.11 17.04 4.16
C VAL A 4 -24.98 16.06 4.46
N THR A 5 -25.33 14.83 4.85
CA THR A 5 -24.39 13.71 4.84
C THR A 5 -24.20 13.33 3.37
N LEU A 6 -23.08 13.75 2.78
CA LEU A 6 -22.72 13.32 1.44
C LEU A 6 -22.50 11.81 1.47
N PRO A 7 -23.12 11.02 0.58
CA PRO A 7 -22.71 9.64 0.41
C PRO A 7 -21.22 9.63 0.06
N PRO A 8 -20.41 8.69 0.62
CA PRO A 8 -19.02 8.60 0.26
C PRO A 8 -18.91 8.51 -1.27
N PRO A 9 -17.95 9.21 -1.90
CA PRO A 9 -17.78 9.13 -3.34
C PRO A 9 -17.69 7.66 -3.73
N LYS A 10 -18.63 7.19 -4.56
CA LYS A 10 -18.54 5.89 -5.23
C LYS A 10 -17.43 5.98 -6.28
N GLY A 11 -16.20 6.16 -5.84
CA GLY A 11 -15.06 6.13 -6.72
C GLY A 11 -14.80 4.68 -7.12
N ASN A 12 -14.43 4.48 -8.38
CA ASN A 12 -13.95 3.18 -8.82
C ASN A 12 -12.72 2.78 -8.00
N ILE A 13 -12.62 1.48 -7.72
CA ILE A 13 -11.41 0.89 -7.18
C ILE A 13 -10.25 1.26 -8.12
N LEU A 14 -9.19 1.82 -7.54
CA LEU A 14 -7.98 2.17 -8.26
C LEU A 14 -7.31 0.89 -8.78
N PRO A 15 -6.76 0.91 -10.00
CA PRO A 15 -6.06 -0.23 -10.54
C PRO A 15 -4.79 -0.52 -9.74
N GLY A 16 -4.38 -1.78 -9.71
CA GLY A 16 -3.21 -2.24 -8.95
C GLY A 16 -1.93 -1.46 -9.25
N ASP A 17 -1.67 -1.14 -10.52
CA ASP A 17 -0.49 -0.35 -10.92
C ASP A 17 -0.44 1.03 -10.26
N ARG A 18 -1.61 1.67 -10.07
CA ARG A 18 -1.70 2.96 -9.39
C ARG A 18 -1.39 2.83 -7.90
N ILE A 19 -1.86 1.75 -7.29
CA ILE A 19 -1.59 1.44 -5.88
C ILE A 19 -0.11 1.12 -5.67
N LEU A 20 0.49 0.33 -6.56
CA LEU A 20 1.91 0.05 -6.56
C LEU A 20 2.74 1.33 -6.67
N ALA A 21 2.36 2.26 -7.54
CA ALA A 21 3.05 3.55 -7.65
C ALA A 21 3.01 4.35 -6.35
N ILE A 22 1.86 4.34 -5.64
CA ILE A 22 1.72 5.01 -4.34
C ILE A 22 2.62 4.35 -3.29
N ALA A 23 2.56 3.03 -3.15
CA ALA A 23 3.37 2.28 -2.20
C ALA A 23 4.88 2.43 -2.49
N GLN A 24 5.28 2.37 -3.76
CA GLN A 24 6.68 2.47 -4.17
C GLN A 24 7.25 3.87 -3.90
N ALA A 25 6.47 4.93 -4.11
CA ALA A 25 6.91 6.29 -3.80
C ALA A 25 7.19 6.47 -2.30
N ASP A 26 6.31 5.97 -1.42
CA ASP A 26 6.52 6.02 0.04
C ASP A 26 7.66 5.09 0.48
N ALA A 27 7.75 3.88 -0.09
CA ALA A 27 8.78 2.91 0.26
C ALA A 27 10.19 3.37 -0.16
N LEU A 28 10.33 4.04 -1.30
CA LEU A 28 11.61 4.60 -1.74
C LEU A 28 12.11 5.71 -0.82
N ASP A 29 11.22 6.52 -0.26
CA ASP A 29 11.58 7.57 0.71
C ASP A 29 12.12 6.96 2.02
N ALA A 30 11.56 5.83 2.46
CA ALA A 30 11.98 5.15 3.68
C ALA A 30 13.21 4.24 3.54
N TYR A 31 13.29 3.45 2.46
CA TYR A 31 14.30 2.38 2.32
C TYR A 31 15.42 2.70 1.31
N ALA A 32 15.27 3.77 0.50
CA ALA A 32 16.19 4.20 -0.58
C ALA A 32 16.41 3.20 -1.73
N ASP A 33 16.55 1.90 -1.44
CA ASP A 33 16.65 0.82 -2.41
C ASP A 33 15.60 -0.27 -2.15
N LEU A 34 14.77 -0.52 -3.16
CA LEU A 34 13.75 -1.57 -3.15
C LEU A 34 14.14 -2.79 -3.99
N SER A 35 15.33 -2.80 -4.59
CA SER A 35 15.84 -3.92 -5.39
C SER A 35 15.85 -5.28 -4.68
N PRO A 36 16.09 -5.41 -3.36
CA PRO A 36 16.12 -6.73 -2.72
C PRO A 36 14.72 -7.31 -2.47
N TYR A 37 13.65 -6.54 -2.70
CA TYR A 37 12.29 -6.97 -2.43
C TYR A 37 11.55 -7.45 -3.69
N ARG A 38 10.65 -8.42 -3.50
CA ARG A 38 9.55 -8.74 -4.41
C ARG A 38 8.27 -8.14 -3.84
N ILE A 39 7.39 -7.66 -4.70
CA ILE A 39 6.15 -7.03 -4.28
C ILE A 39 5.01 -8.04 -4.47
N ARG A 40 4.24 -8.25 -3.41
CA ARG A 40 2.96 -8.96 -3.48
C ARG A 40 1.85 -7.93 -3.32
N LEU A 41 0.90 -7.97 -4.25
CA LEU A 41 -0.23 -7.07 -4.31
C LEU A 41 -1.52 -7.91 -4.24
N ALA A 42 -2.38 -7.61 -3.28
CA ALA A 42 -3.69 -8.27 -3.13
C ALA A 42 -4.77 -7.22 -2.83
N LEU A 43 -5.95 -7.40 -3.40
CA LEU A 43 -7.13 -6.61 -3.06
C LEU A 43 -7.96 -7.43 -2.08
N GLU A 44 -8.11 -6.91 -0.86
CA GLU A 44 -8.87 -7.50 0.23
C GLU A 44 -10.02 -6.56 0.64
N ASP A 45 -10.86 -6.99 1.58
CA ASP A 45 -12.06 -6.25 2.00
C ASP A 45 -11.76 -4.86 2.62
N ASP A 46 -10.60 -4.69 3.25
CA ASP A 46 -10.14 -3.45 3.89
C ASP A 46 -9.29 -2.56 2.97
N GLY A 47 -8.92 -3.04 1.78
CA GLY A 47 -8.20 -2.28 0.77
C GLY A 47 -7.17 -3.11 0.01
N TRP A 48 -6.25 -2.40 -0.64
CA TRP A 48 -5.10 -3.04 -1.27
C TRP A 48 -3.98 -3.28 -0.26
N HIS A 49 -3.56 -4.52 -0.17
CA HIS A 49 -2.39 -4.94 0.59
C HIS A 49 -1.18 -4.94 -0.34
N VAL A 50 -0.13 -4.22 0.06
CA VAL A 50 1.15 -4.19 -0.64
C VAL A 50 2.24 -4.66 0.31
N ASP A 51 2.75 -5.86 0.05
CA ASP A 51 3.80 -6.49 0.82
C ASP A 51 5.12 -6.47 0.06
N TYR A 52 6.15 -5.91 0.67
CA TYR A 52 7.52 -6.04 0.19
C TYR A 52 8.19 -7.18 0.94
N GLU A 53 8.42 -8.29 0.24
CA GLU A 53 9.06 -9.47 0.80
C GLU A 53 10.49 -9.56 0.29
N LEU A 54 11.46 -9.88 1.16
CA LEU A 54 12.83 -10.09 0.71
C LEU A 54 12.92 -11.27 -0.26
N LYS A 55 13.61 -11.07 -1.38
CA LYS A 55 13.88 -12.13 -2.36
C LYS A 55 14.77 -13.23 -1.79
N ASP A 56 15.72 -12.86 -0.94
CA ASP A 56 16.61 -13.80 -0.27
C ASP A 56 16.08 -14.12 1.14
N PRO A 57 15.59 -15.35 1.39
CA PRO A 57 15.08 -15.76 2.70
C PRO A 57 16.18 -15.85 3.78
N LYS A 58 17.46 -15.75 3.41
CA LYS A 58 18.59 -15.71 4.36
C LYS A 58 18.79 -14.34 4.98
N LEU A 59 18.27 -13.28 4.35
CA LEU A 59 18.30 -11.94 4.92
C LEU A 59 17.30 -11.87 6.08
N LYS A 60 17.74 -11.29 7.20
CA LYS A 60 16.89 -11.04 8.37
C LYS A 60 16.34 -9.62 8.30
N GLY A 61 15.07 -9.48 8.64
CA GLY A 61 14.28 -8.27 8.41
C GLY A 61 13.15 -8.56 7.44
N GLY A 62 12.00 -7.90 7.58
CA GLY A 62 10.99 -7.87 6.53
C GLY A 62 11.13 -6.62 5.67
N GLY A 63 10.27 -6.47 4.67
CA GLY A 63 10.12 -5.21 3.95
C GLY A 63 8.92 -4.41 4.44
N PRO A 64 8.70 -3.23 3.85
CA PRO A 64 7.53 -2.42 4.16
C PRO A 64 6.22 -3.16 3.83
N HIS A 65 5.22 -2.99 4.68
CA HIS A 65 3.87 -3.49 4.48
C HIS A 65 2.87 -2.32 4.48
N TYR A 66 1.95 -2.31 3.51
CA TYR A 66 0.95 -1.27 3.35
C TYR A 66 -0.45 -1.83 3.22
N VAL A 67 -1.41 -1.10 3.80
CA VAL A 67 -2.83 -1.19 3.44
C VAL A 67 -3.24 0.15 2.86
N ILE A 68 -3.69 0.15 1.61
CA ILE A 68 -4.05 1.35 0.84
C ILE A 68 -5.54 1.30 0.50
N HIS A 69 -6.27 2.35 0.84
CA HIS A 69 -7.70 2.43 0.62
C HIS A 69 -8.02 2.35 -0.89
N ALA A 70 -8.86 1.38 -1.24
CA ALA A 70 -9.06 0.96 -2.63
C ALA A 70 -9.58 2.06 -3.56
N VAL A 71 -10.31 3.03 -3.04
CA VAL A 71 -10.95 4.09 -3.85
C VAL A 71 -10.16 5.39 -3.86
N THR A 72 -9.56 5.75 -2.73
CA THR A 72 -8.91 7.07 -2.57
C THR A 72 -7.41 7.00 -2.78
N GLY A 73 -6.79 5.82 -2.67
CA GLY A 73 -5.34 5.66 -2.67
C GLY A 73 -4.67 6.16 -1.39
N ALA A 74 -5.45 6.47 -0.35
CA ALA A 74 -4.89 6.87 0.94
C ALA A 74 -4.22 5.66 1.61
N ILE A 75 -2.98 5.82 2.05
CA ILE A 75 -2.31 4.82 2.89
C ILE A 75 -3.02 4.80 4.25
N VAL A 76 -3.71 3.71 4.55
CA VAL A 76 -4.44 3.49 5.80
C VAL A 76 -3.47 3.01 6.88
N THR A 77 -2.63 2.04 6.51
CA THR A 77 -1.62 1.45 7.39
C THR A 77 -0.31 1.39 6.65
N LYS A 78 0.79 1.70 7.34
CA LYS A 78 2.14 1.37 6.89
C LYS A 78 2.96 0.85 8.06
N ARG A 79 3.70 -0.22 7.83
CA ARG A 79 4.62 -0.82 8.79
C ARG A 79 5.96 -1.01 8.11
N TYR A 80 7.01 -0.66 8.84
CA TYR A 80 8.39 -0.88 8.45
C TYR A 80 8.99 -1.87 9.44
N GLU A 81 9.68 -2.87 8.94
CA GLU A 81 10.53 -3.71 9.76
C GLU A 81 11.85 -2.97 9.90
N GLN A 82 12.11 -2.45 11.11
CA GLN A 82 13.36 -1.78 11.51
C GLN A 82 14.22 -2.72 12.36
#